data_AF-A0A7G5C5I0-F1
#
_entry.id   AF-A0A7G5C5I0-F1
#
_cell.length_a   1.000
_cell.length_b   1.000
_cell.length_c   1.000
_cell.angle_alpha   90.00
_cell.angle_beta   90.00
_cell.angle_gamma   90.00
#
_symmetry.space_group_name_H-M   'P 1'
#
loop_
_entity.id
_entity.type
_entity.pdbx_description
1 polymer ?
#
loop_
_entity_poly.entity_id
_entity_poly.type
_entity_poly.pdbx_seq_one_letter_code
_entity_poly.pdbx_strand_id
1 'polypeptide(L)'
;MPILTPEEAKNWLRIDGEDEDLTVQMLAAAAETYLHNATEVSFDETNSLAKLYCLVLCADWYENRELIGQQPSEKVRFTVQSIMTQLQNAYVPSPEASSP
;
A
#
# COMPACT_ATOMS: atom_id res chain seq x y z
N MET A 1 -11.73 1.62 -8.08
CA MET A 1 -11.90 0.63 -7.01
C MET A 1 -10.66 0.70 -6.13
N PRO A 2 -10.73 0.42 -4.81
CA PRO A 2 -9.53 0.39 -3.98
C PRO A 2 -8.53 -0.62 -4.55
N ILE A 3 -7.24 -0.41 -4.31
CA ILE A 3 -6.21 -1.38 -4.66
C ILE A 3 -6.34 -2.61 -3.75
N LEU A 4 -6.66 -2.37 -2.48
CA LEU A 4 -6.73 -3.38 -1.42
C LEU A 4 -7.95 -3.15 -0.54
N THR A 5 -8.82 -4.15 -0.42
CA THR A 5 -9.95 -4.10 0.53
C THR A 5 -9.49 -4.40 1.97
N PRO A 6 -10.19 -3.89 3.00
CA PRO A 6 -9.90 -4.24 4.39
C PRO A 6 -9.97 -5.74 4.66
N GLU A 7 -10.89 -6.46 4.00
CA GLU A 7 -11.04 -7.90 4.14
C GLU A 7 -9.83 -8.67 3.57
N GLU A 8 -9.32 -8.27 2.41
CA GLU A 8 -8.08 -8.85 1.87
C GLU A 8 -6.88 -8.60 2.79
N ALA A 9 -6.80 -7.40 3.39
CA ALA A 9 -5.78 -7.07 4.36
C ALA A 9 -5.90 -7.91 5.65
N LYS A 10 -7.12 -8.10 6.18
CA LYS A 10 -7.36 -8.99 7.34
C LYS A 10 -6.93 -10.42 7.07
N ASN A 11 -7.32 -10.95 5.91
CA ASN A 11 -6.94 -12.30 5.49
C ASN A 11 -5.41 -12.46 5.41
N TRP A 12 -4.71 -11.45 4.90
CA TRP A 12 -3.24 -11.44 4.85
C TRP A 12 -2.60 -11.38 6.25
N LEU A 13 -3.15 -10.54 7.13
CA LEU A 13 -2.70 -10.35 8.51
C LEU A 13 -3.12 -11.48 9.46
N ARG A 14 -3.97 -12.41 9.00
CA ARG A 14 -4.58 -13.49 9.79
C ARG A 14 -5.36 -12.96 10.99
N ILE A 15 -6.12 -11.89 10.76
CA ILE A 15 -7.00 -11.28 11.76
C ILE A 15 -8.39 -11.88 11.61
N ASP A 16 -8.87 -12.50 12.69
CA ASP A 16 -10.25 -12.99 12.81
C ASP A 16 -11.10 -12.00 13.61
N GLY A 17 -12.41 -11.95 13.34
CA GLY A 17 -13.34 -11.05 14.04
C GLY A 17 -13.29 -9.60 13.54
N GLU A 18 -13.86 -8.67 14.30
CA GLU A 18 -14.09 -7.27 13.87
C GLU A 18 -13.34 -6.23 14.71
N ASP A 19 -12.65 -6.66 15.79
CA ASP A 19 -12.02 -5.77 16.77
C ASP A 19 -10.96 -4.83 16.16
N GLU A 20 -10.28 -5.28 15.11
CA GLU A 20 -9.21 -4.55 14.43
C GLU A 20 -9.65 -3.93 13.09
N ASP A 21 -10.95 -3.94 12.76
CA ASP A 21 -11.46 -3.48 11.45
C ASP A 21 -11.07 -2.03 11.14
N LEU A 22 -11.16 -1.13 12.13
CA LEU A 22 -10.77 0.27 11.97
C LEU A 22 -9.27 0.43 11.74
N THR A 23 -8.46 -0.36 12.45
CA THR A 23 -7.00 -0.39 12.26
C THR A 23 -6.67 -0.83 10.84
N VAL A 24 -7.23 -1.96 10.40
CA VAL A 24 -6.94 -2.52 9.08
C VAL A 24 -7.44 -1.61 7.95
N GLN A 25 -8.62 -1.00 8.11
CA GLN A 25 -9.15 -0.04 7.15
C GLN A 25 -8.21 1.16 6.99
N MET A 26 -7.72 1.71 8.10
CA MET A 26 -6.77 2.82 8.09
C MET A 26 -5.44 2.42 7.42
N LEU A 27 -4.91 1.23 7.72
CA LEU A 27 -3.66 0.76 7.14
C LEU A 27 -3.77 0.55 5.63
N ALA A 28 -4.86 -0.06 5.14
CA ALA A 28 -5.10 -0.25 3.72
C ALA A 28 -5.14 1.11 2.99
N ALA A 29 -5.93 2.06 3.49
CA ALA A 29 -6.03 3.40 2.92
C ALA A 29 -4.68 4.15 2.92
N ALA A 30 -3.90 4.03 4.01
CA ALA A 30 -2.58 4.63 4.11
C ALA A 30 -1.59 4.02 3.10
N ALA A 31 -1.66 2.71 2.87
CA ALA A 31 -0.77 2.01 1.94
C ALA A 31 -1.04 2.43 0.48
N GLU A 32 -2.32 2.56 0.12
CA GLU A 32 -2.73 3.08 -1.20
C GLU A 32 -2.26 4.52 -1.40
N THR A 33 -2.49 5.38 -0.40
CA THR A 33 -2.05 6.77 -0.43
C THR A 33 -0.54 6.88 -0.55
N TYR A 34 0.21 6.04 0.17
CA TYR A 34 1.66 6.01 0.09
C TYR A 34 2.15 5.66 -1.31
N LEU A 35 1.56 4.63 -1.94
CA LEU A 35 1.91 4.24 -3.31
C LEU A 35 1.55 5.35 -4.31
N HIS A 36 0.38 5.95 -4.17
CA HIS A 36 -0.04 7.05 -5.03
C HIS A 36 0.92 8.24 -4.91
N ASN A 37 1.24 8.69 -3.70
CA ASN A 37 2.16 9.81 -3.49
C ASN A 37 3.57 9.53 -4.03
N ALA A 38 4.01 8.28 -4.03
CA ALA A 38 5.32 7.93 -4.53
C ALA A 38 5.39 7.79 -6.06
N THR A 39 4.26 7.54 -6.73
CA THR A 39 4.21 7.23 -8.17
C THR A 39 3.48 8.28 -9.00
N GLU A 40 2.62 9.08 -8.37
CA GLU A 40 1.61 9.95 -9.00
C GLU A 40 0.65 9.20 -9.95
N VAL A 41 0.58 7.88 -9.83
CA VAL A 41 -0.29 7.00 -10.64
C VAL A 41 -1.44 6.51 -9.79
N SER A 42 -2.62 6.40 -10.40
CA SER A 42 -3.78 5.72 -9.80
C SER A 42 -3.78 4.26 -10.22
N PHE A 43 -3.79 3.35 -9.25
CA PHE A 43 -3.95 1.92 -9.47
C PHE A 43 -5.31 1.44 -8.94
N ASP A 44 -5.72 0.26 -9.34
CA ASP A 44 -6.90 -0.42 -8.81
C ASP A 44 -6.59 -1.90 -8.49
N GLU A 45 -7.60 -2.61 -8.02
CA GLU A 45 -7.54 -4.03 -7.64
C GLU A 45 -7.02 -4.98 -8.72
N THR A 46 -7.00 -4.57 -10.00
CA THR A 46 -6.50 -5.41 -11.10
C THR A 46 -4.97 -5.45 -11.17
N ASN A 47 -4.29 -4.50 -10.53
CA ASN A 47 -2.84 -4.47 -10.48
C ASN A 47 -2.32 -5.29 -9.29
N SER A 48 -2.03 -6.58 -9.54
CA SER A 48 -1.54 -7.50 -8.51
C SER A 48 -0.24 -7.05 -7.82
N LEU A 49 0.60 -6.27 -8.51
CA LEU A 49 1.86 -5.79 -7.95
C LEU A 49 1.64 -4.61 -6.99
N ALA A 50 0.73 -3.69 -7.35
CA ALA A 50 0.26 -2.63 -6.45
C ALA A 50 -0.46 -3.22 -5.23
N LYS A 51 -1.25 -4.29 -5.42
CA LYS A 51 -1.88 -5.02 -4.31
C LYS A 51 -0.86 -5.64 -3.37
N LEU A 52 0.15 -6.34 -3.90
CA LEU A 52 1.24 -6.90 -3.10
C LEU A 52 2.01 -5.81 -2.32
N TYR A 53 2.28 -4.67 -2.96
CA TYR A 53 2.90 -3.52 -2.30
C TYR A 53 2.12 -3.08 -1.06
N CYS A 54 0.80 -2.92 -1.19
CA CYS A 54 -0.06 -2.48 -0.11
C CYS A 54 -0.12 -3.51 1.03
N LEU A 55 -0.20 -4.80 0.69
CA LEU A 55 -0.20 -5.90 1.67
C LEU A 55 1.09 -5.96 2.51
N VAL A 56 2.26 -5.75 1.88
CA VAL A 56 3.55 -5.72 2.58
C VAL A 56 3.61 -4.56 3.57
N LEU A 57 3.13 -3.38 3.19
CA LEU A 57 3.07 -2.22 4.10
C LEU A 57 2.09 -2.44 5.24
N CYS A 58 0.90 -3.01 4.96
CA CYS A 58 -0.08 -3.30 6.00
C CYS A 58 0.49 -4.28 7.05
N ALA A 59 1.19 -5.33 6.61
CA ALA A 59 1.88 -6.25 7.52
C ALA A 59 2.94 -5.55 8.36
N ASP A 60 3.81 -4.76 7.73
CA ASP A 60 4.88 -4.05 8.43
C ASP A 60 4.34 -3.07 9.49
N TRP A 61 3.36 -2.25 9.12
CA TRP A 61 2.79 -1.26 10.03
C TRP A 61 1.93 -1.88 11.12
N TYR A 62 1.24 -2.99 10.84
CA TYR A 62 0.48 -3.72 11.84
C TYR A 62 1.40 -4.39 12.87
N GLU A 63 2.45 -5.08 12.42
CA GLU A 63 3.47 -5.70 13.29
C GLU A 63 4.20 -4.66 14.13
N ASN A 64 4.41 -3.45 13.59
CA ASN A 64 5.15 -2.37 14.23
C ASN A 64 4.26 -1.21 14.70
N ARG A 65 3.01 -1.48 15.14
CA ARG A 65 2.01 -0.43 15.47
C ARG A 65 2.47 0.61 16.51
N GLU A 66 3.50 0.32 17.30
CA GLU A 66 4.06 1.28 18.26
C GLU A 66 4.90 2.38 17.58
N LEU A 67 5.19 2.24 16.29
CA LEU A 67 5.97 3.15 15.45
C LEU A 67 5.10 3.93 14.44
N ILE A 68 3.78 3.99 14.64
CA ILE A 68 2.84 4.64 13.71
C ILE A 68 3.31 6.05 13.32
N GLY A 69 3.48 6.26 12.01
CA GLY A 69 3.96 7.51 11.40
C GLY A 69 5.43 7.49 10.94
N GLN A 70 6.17 6.39 11.14
CA GLN A 70 7.55 6.25 10.68
C GLN A 70 7.67 5.49 9.34
N GLN A 71 8.85 5.59 8.72
CA GLN A 71 9.16 4.88 7.48
C GLN A 71 9.01 3.36 7.64
N PRO A 72 8.74 2.60 6.56
CA PRO A 72 8.72 1.14 6.61
C PRO A 72 10.00 0.58 7.24
N SER A 73 9.87 -0.54 7.96
CA SER A 73 11.00 -1.19 8.62
C SER A 73 12.09 -1.54 7.61
N GLU A 74 13.35 -1.61 8.08
CA GLU A 74 14.48 -1.99 7.23
C GLU A 74 14.26 -3.35 6.53
N LYS A 75 13.51 -4.25 7.17
CA LYS A 75 13.20 -5.59 6.65
C LYS A 75 12.37 -5.55 5.37
N VAL A 76 11.40 -4.65 5.27
CA VAL A 76 10.52 -4.55 4.10
C VAL A 76 10.95 -3.45 3.12
N ARG A 77 11.78 -2.51 3.57
CA ARG A 77 12.20 -1.33 2.79
C ARG A 77 12.72 -1.67 1.41
N PHE A 78 13.61 -2.65 1.28
CA PHE A 78 14.16 -3.04 -0.02
C PHE A 78 13.10 -3.61 -0.96
N THR A 79 12.21 -4.46 -0.45
CA THR A 79 11.11 -5.04 -1.23
C THR A 79 10.12 -3.96 -1.68
N VAL A 80 9.70 -3.08 -0.76
CA VAL A 80 8.80 -1.95 -1.03
C VAL A 80 9.43 -1.02 -2.09
N GLN A 81 10.70 -0.63 -1.93
CA GLN A 81 11.40 0.22 -2.91
C GLN A 81 11.53 -0.44 -4.28
N SER A 82 11.83 -1.74 -4.33
CA SER A 82 11.94 -2.49 -5.59
C SER A 82 10.60 -2.55 -6.33
N ILE A 83 9.51 -2.86 -5.62
CA ILE A 83 8.17 -2.90 -6.22
C ILE A 83 7.75 -1.51 -6.71
N MET A 84 7.95 -0.48 -5.88
CA MET A 84 7.65 0.90 -6.24
C MET A 84 8.40 1.34 -7.50
N THR A 85 9.70 1.01 -7.59
CA THR A 85 10.52 1.30 -8.78
C THR A 85 9.97 0.60 -10.03
N GLN A 86 9.55 -0.66 -9.93
CA GLN A 86 8.94 -1.37 -11.05
C GLN A 86 7.64 -0.70 -11.49
N LEU A 87 6.78 -0.28 -10.54
CA LEU A 87 5.53 0.40 -10.83
C LEU A 87 5.77 1.77 -11.49
N GLN A 88 6.71 2.58 -11.00
CA GLN A 88 7.07 3.88 -11.61
C GLN A 88 7.55 3.74 -13.05
N ASN A 89 8.33 2.69 -13.36
CA ASN A 89 8.87 2.49 -14.71
C ASN A 89 7.87 1.85 -15.67
N ALA A 90 6.98 0.98 -15.17
CA ALA A 90 5.94 0.35 -15.97
C ALA A 90 4.77 1.29 -16.26
N TYR A 91 4.52 2.24 -15.36
CA TYR A 91 3.41 3.19 -15.43
C TYR A 91 3.97 4.59 -15.23
N VAL A 92 4.32 5.26 -16.33
CA VAL A 92 4.74 6.67 -16.29
C VAL A 92 3.48 7.53 -16.40
N PRO A 93 3.21 8.44 -15.45
CA PRO A 93 2.11 9.39 -15.61
C PRO A 93 2.35 10.22 -16.87
N SER A 94 1.39 10.21 -17.79
CA SER A 94 1.52 10.97 -19.06
C SER A 94 1.68 12.46 -18.75
N PRO A 95 2.68 13.16 -19.34
CA PRO A 95 2.96 14.57 -19.05
C PRO A 95 1.83 15.55 -19.47
N GLU A 96 0.72 15.06 -20.03
CA GLU A 96 -0.36 15.91 -20.58
C GLU A 96 -1.43 16.34 -19.56
N ALA A 97 -1.41 15.84 -18.31
CA ALA A 97 -2.42 16.18 -17.30
C ALA A 97 -2.13 17.48 -16.52
N SER A 98 -1.00 18.16 -16.79
CA SER A 98 -0.61 19.41 -16.14
C SER A 98 -0.56 20.56 -17.15
N SER A 99 -1.71 20.87 -17.76
CA SER A 99 -1.92 22.20 -18.35
C SER A 99 -2.82 23.02 -17.41
N PRO A 100 -2.43 24.25 -17.04
CA PRO A 100 -3.20 25.12 -16.13
C PRO A 100 -4.51 25.62 -16.75
#